data_AF-A0A348RXP4-F1
#
_entry.id   AF-A0A348RXP4-F1
#
_cell.length_a   1.000
_cell.length_b   1.000
_cell.length_c   1.000
_cell.angle_alpha   90.00
_cell.angle_beta   90.00
_cell.angle_gamma   90.00
#
_symmetry.space_group_name_H-M   'P 1'
#
loop_
_entity.id
_entity.type
_entity.pdbx_description
1 polymer ?
#
loop_
_entity_poly.entity_id
_entity_poly.type
_entity_poly.pdbx_seq_one_letter_code
_entity_poly.pdbx_strand_id
1 'polypeptide(L)'
;MNETTYQEAPKDWKGIAKQLGPGLIISANIVGSGELIVTTKVGADVGFILLWFIILGCIVKVFLQVELGRYALTHGKTTLQAMDAVPGPRFSLIWRWLNLRAEGSWLVWCWIIMFIATFFQVSGMVGGIAGVFQTGAPAISVPPAWYVDAQNGLSAEAIGSQWQHLLNTGWALLITGSCAALLIVGRYRFIERFSTTMVAAFTLFTIFAVFSLYTTEYGITAGQIAEGLKFELPDKFTTAFAAFGVIGVGAAELIYY
;
A
#
# COMPACT_ATOMS: atom_id res chain seq x y z
N MET A 1 1.49 41.73 -1.93
CA MET A 1 1.74 40.33 -1.57
C MET A 1 1.14 40.16 -0.18
N ASN A 2 -0.08 39.63 -0.10
CA ASN A 2 -0.84 39.56 1.15
C ASN A 2 -0.25 38.50 2.09
N GLU A 3 -0.29 38.81 3.37
CA GLU A 3 0.21 38.04 4.51
C GLU A 3 -0.10 36.55 4.40
N THR A 4 0.93 35.73 4.56
CA THR A 4 0.81 34.28 4.76
C THR A 4 -0.05 34.02 5.99
N THR A 5 -1.29 33.56 5.79
CA THR A 5 -2.24 33.17 6.84
C THR A 5 -1.64 32.02 7.66
N TYR A 6 -0.91 32.36 8.72
CA TYR A 6 -0.47 31.40 9.74
C TYR A 6 -1.72 30.98 10.51
N GLN A 7 -2.29 29.83 10.17
CA GLN A 7 -3.35 29.25 10.99
C GLN A 7 -2.73 28.68 12.27
N GLU A 8 -3.14 29.18 13.42
CA GLU A 8 -2.75 28.57 14.68
C GLU A 8 -3.28 27.13 14.77
N ALA A 9 -2.46 26.23 15.31
CA ALA A 9 -2.84 24.84 15.50
C ALA A 9 -4.11 24.78 16.38
N PRO A 10 -5.18 24.10 15.92
CA PRO A 10 -6.40 24.01 16.70
C PRO A 10 -6.12 23.32 18.03
N LYS A 11 -6.47 23.98 19.14
CA LYS A 11 -6.31 23.44 20.50
C LYS A 11 -7.52 22.62 20.96
N ASP A 12 -8.63 22.73 20.24
CA ASP A 12 -9.87 22.00 20.53
C ASP A 12 -9.94 20.66 19.80
N TRP A 13 -10.42 19.63 20.50
CA TRP A 13 -10.64 18.29 19.93
C TRP A 13 -11.46 18.30 18.63
N LYS A 14 -12.48 19.17 18.55
CA LYS A 14 -13.31 19.33 17.33
C LYS A 14 -12.55 20.02 16.18
N GLY A 15 -11.62 20.92 16.50
CA GLY A 15 -10.77 21.57 15.51
C GLY A 15 -9.73 20.61 14.94
N ILE A 16 -9.12 19.79 15.82
CA ILE A 16 -8.19 18.71 15.43
C ILE A 16 -8.91 17.71 14.52
N ALA A 17 -10.11 17.24 14.90
CA ALA A 17 -10.87 16.28 14.11
C ALA A 17 -11.22 16.79 12.70
N LYS A 18 -11.47 18.10 12.54
CA LYS A 18 -11.72 18.71 11.21
C LYS A 18 -10.50 18.75 10.30
N GLN A 19 -9.29 18.66 10.86
CA GLN A 19 -8.03 18.68 10.12
C GLN A 19 -7.46 17.28 9.84
N LEU A 20 -8.17 16.21 10.24
CA LEU A 20 -7.75 14.82 9.97
C LEU A 20 -7.95 14.40 8.50
N GLY A 21 -8.83 15.09 7.76
CA GLY A 21 -9.19 14.76 6.38
C GLY A 21 -7.99 14.54 5.45
N PRO A 22 -7.06 15.51 5.32
CA PRO A 22 -5.86 15.37 4.49
C PRO A 22 -4.98 14.18 4.91
N GLY A 23 -4.76 13.99 6.21
CA GLY A 23 -3.93 12.89 6.73
C GLY A 23 -4.54 11.52 6.51
N LEU A 24 -5.87 11.42 6.54
CA LEU A 24 -6.57 10.16 6.32
C LEU A 24 -6.65 9.78 4.84
N ILE A 25 -6.69 10.74 3.91
CA ILE A 25 -6.52 10.49 2.47
C ILE A 25 -5.13 9.93 2.18
N ILE A 26 -4.08 10.55 2.74
CA ILE A 26 -2.69 10.08 2.64
C ILE A 26 -2.57 8.65 3.19
N SER A 27 -3.16 8.41 4.37
CA SER A 27 -3.18 7.07 4.98
C SER A 27 -3.91 6.04 4.12
N ALA A 28 -4.99 6.43 3.43
CA ALA A 28 -5.77 5.57 2.54
C ALA A 28 -4.96 5.08 1.34
N ASN A 29 -4.08 5.92 0.80
CA ASN A 29 -3.26 5.59 -0.37
C ASN A 29 -2.10 4.63 -0.02
N ILE A 30 -1.68 4.57 1.24
CA ILE A 30 -0.63 3.66 1.69
C ILE A 30 -1.16 2.22 1.86
N VAL A 31 -2.43 2.04 2.21
CA VAL A 31 -2.99 0.69 2.47
C VAL A 31 -3.33 -0.02 1.16
N GLY A 32 -2.39 -0.83 0.67
CA GLY A 32 -2.56 -1.65 -0.53
C GLY A 32 -3.11 -3.05 -0.27
N SER A 33 -3.92 -3.58 -1.18
CA SER A 33 -4.40 -4.98 -1.10
C SER A 33 -3.27 -6.02 -1.20
N GLY A 34 -2.16 -5.69 -1.87
CA GLY A 34 -0.98 -6.54 -1.94
C GLY A 34 -0.29 -6.71 -0.58
N GLU A 35 -0.21 -5.65 0.24
CA GLU A 35 0.34 -5.74 1.59
C GLU A 35 -0.54 -6.63 2.47
N LEU A 36 -1.86 -6.51 2.37
CA LEU A 36 -2.80 -7.33 3.14
C LEU A 36 -2.69 -8.83 2.81
N ILE A 37 -2.57 -9.20 1.53
CA ILE A 37 -2.44 -10.61 1.12
C ILE A 37 -1.09 -11.18 1.57
N VAL A 38 0.00 -10.43 1.39
CA VAL A 38 1.33 -10.93 1.71
C VAL A 38 1.57 -10.94 3.22
N THR A 39 1.11 -9.94 3.97
CA THR A 39 1.19 -9.93 5.44
C THR A 39 0.38 -11.05 6.07
N THR A 40 -0.84 -11.34 5.56
CA THR A 40 -1.64 -12.48 6.04
C THR A 40 -0.99 -13.81 5.70
N LYS A 41 -0.38 -13.94 4.51
CA LYS A 41 0.40 -15.12 4.14
C LYS A 41 1.61 -15.34 5.05
N VAL A 42 2.41 -14.29 5.29
CA VAL A 42 3.57 -14.38 6.20
C VAL A 42 3.12 -14.69 7.62
N GLY A 43 2.01 -14.12 8.09
CA GLY A 43 1.42 -14.45 9.39
C GLY A 43 0.92 -15.89 9.47
N ALA A 44 0.42 -16.47 8.37
CA ALA A 44 0.04 -17.88 8.32
C ALA A 44 1.27 -18.82 8.31
N ASP A 45 2.33 -18.44 7.60
CA ASP A 45 3.53 -19.26 7.43
C ASP A 45 4.44 -19.25 8.67
N VAL A 46 4.57 -18.10 9.35
CA VAL A 46 5.53 -17.88 10.47
C VAL A 46 4.80 -17.71 11.81
N GLY A 47 3.48 -17.62 11.80
CA GLY A 47 2.71 -17.34 13.01
C GLY A 47 3.00 -15.97 13.58
N PHE A 48 3.00 -15.88 14.91
CA PHE A 48 3.11 -14.61 15.63
C PHE A 48 4.54 -14.14 15.88
N ILE A 49 5.58 -14.95 15.58
CA ILE A 49 7.00 -14.64 15.89
C ILE A 49 7.44 -13.25 15.39
N LEU A 50 6.91 -12.79 14.25
CA LEU A 50 7.25 -11.49 13.66
C LEU A 50 6.41 -10.30 14.19
N LEU A 51 5.54 -10.50 15.19
CA LEU A 51 4.65 -9.46 15.70
C LEU A 51 5.43 -8.28 16.29
N TRP A 52 6.44 -8.52 17.13
CA TRP A 52 7.30 -7.46 17.68
C TRP A 52 7.98 -6.63 16.58
N PHE A 53 8.37 -7.31 15.50
CA PHE A 53 9.08 -6.71 14.38
C PHE A 53 8.16 -5.81 13.54
N ILE A 54 6.90 -6.23 13.35
CA ILE A 54 5.85 -5.39 12.74
C ILE A 54 5.57 -4.15 13.60
N ILE A 55 5.41 -4.32 14.91
CA ILE A 55 5.17 -3.20 15.84
C ILE A 55 6.33 -2.22 15.79
N LEU A 56 7.58 -2.71 15.86
CA LEU A 56 8.77 -1.88 15.77
C LEU A 56 8.82 -1.12 14.43
N GLY A 57 8.55 -1.79 13.32
CA GLY A 57 8.48 -1.16 12.00
C GLY A 57 7.43 -0.04 11.95
N CYS A 58 6.25 -0.27 12.52
CA CYS A 58 5.19 0.74 12.64
C CYS A 58 5.58 1.93 13.53
N ILE A 59 6.36 1.73 14.58
CA ILE A 59 6.86 2.82 15.42
C ILE A 59 7.91 3.63 14.66
N VAL A 60 8.94 2.96 14.14
CA VAL A 60 10.05 3.59 13.42
C VAL A 60 9.55 4.41 12.23
N LYS A 61 8.61 3.87 11.44
CA LYS A 61 8.08 4.57 10.26
C LYS A 61 7.37 5.86 10.63
N VAL A 62 6.60 5.88 11.72
CA VAL A 62 5.89 7.09 12.18
C VAL A 62 6.90 8.17 12.58
N PHE A 63 7.93 7.79 13.36
CA PHE A 63 8.98 8.74 13.75
C PHE A 63 9.74 9.29 12.54
N LEU A 64 10.12 8.44 11.58
CA LEU A 64 10.80 8.89 10.36
C LEU A 64 9.93 9.85 9.55
N GLN A 65 8.64 9.57 9.39
CA GLN A 65 7.72 10.45 8.65
C GLN A 65 7.54 11.81 9.34
N VAL A 66 7.42 11.83 10.67
CA VAL A 66 7.30 13.07 11.45
C VAL A 66 8.57 13.91 11.34
N GLU A 67 9.75 13.29 11.43
CA GLU A 67 11.03 13.99 11.33
C GLU A 67 11.30 14.55 9.93
N LEU A 68 11.03 13.76 8.88
CA LEU A 68 11.15 14.22 7.50
C LEU A 68 10.19 15.37 7.21
N GLY A 69 8.94 15.27 7.67
CA GLY A 69 7.95 16.35 7.53
C GLY A 69 8.34 17.61 8.29
N ARG A 70 8.84 17.48 9.53
CA ARG A 70 9.35 18.61 10.31
C ARG A 70 10.54 19.27 9.62
N TYR A 71 11.46 18.48 9.07
CA TYR A 71 12.61 19.01 8.34
C TYR A 71 12.17 19.80 7.10
N ALA A 72 11.25 19.25 6.29
CA ALA A 72 10.74 19.91 5.10
C ALA A 72 10.05 21.25 5.43
N LEU A 73 9.20 21.26 6.47
CA LEU A 73 8.49 22.46 6.91
C LEU A 73 9.40 23.53 7.51
N THR A 74 10.41 23.15 8.28
CA THR A 74 11.32 24.11 8.96
C THR A 74 12.35 24.73 8.02
N HIS A 75 12.85 23.96 7.05
CA HIS A 75 13.90 24.41 6.14
C HIS A 75 13.37 24.89 4.79
N GLY A 76 12.06 24.73 4.52
CA GLY A 76 11.43 25.10 3.25
C GLY A 76 12.01 24.37 2.04
N LYS A 77 12.58 23.17 2.26
CA LYS A 77 13.18 22.31 1.23
C LYS A 77 12.31 21.08 1.06
N THR A 78 12.19 20.59 -0.16
CA THR A 78 11.48 19.32 -0.39
C THR A 78 12.24 18.18 0.26
N THR A 79 11.56 17.10 0.62
CA THR A 79 12.22 15.93 1.22
C THR A 79 13.28 15.34 0.28
N LEU A 80 13.10 15.44 -1.04
CA LEU A 80 14.11 15.01 -2.02
C LEU A 80 15.39 15.86 -1.95
N GLN A 81 15.27 17.18 -1.81
CA GLN A 81 16.41 18.08 -1.61
C GLN A 81 17.10 17.81 -0.26
N ALA A 82 16.33 17.46 0.78
CA ALA A 82 16.87 17.04 2.06
C ALA A 82 17.74 15.79 1.91
N MET A 83 17.27 14.79 1.16
CA MET A 83 17.99 13.55 0.89
C MET A 83 19.25 13.77 0.05
N ASP A 84 19.22 14.68 -0.93
CA ASP A 84 20.40 15.02 -1.75
C ASP A 84 21.49 15.79 -0.96
N ALA A 85 21.08 16.50 0.09
CA ALA A 85 21.98 17.22 0.99
C ALA A 85 22.70 16.32 2.00
N VAL A 86 22.25 15.05 2.18
CA VAL A 86 22.90 14.12 3.12
C VAL A 86 24.32 13.79 2.61
N PRO A 87 25.35 13.97 3.45
CA PRO A 87 26.73 13.67 3.07
C PRO A 87 26.89 12.17 2.77
N GLY A 88 27.48 11.84 1.62
CA GLY A 88 27.64 10.47 1.18
C GLY A 88 28.15 10.36 -0.27
N PRO A 89 28.31 9.14 -0.78
CA PRO A 89 28.72 8.92 -2.16
C PRO A 89 27.68 9.49 -3.12
N ARG A 90 28.15 10.26 -4.10
CA ARG A 90 27.32 10.80 -5.18
C ARG A 90 27.57 9.96 -6.42
N PHE A 91 26.49 9.42 -6.99
CA PHE A 91 26.58 8.64 -8.21
C PHE A 91 26.12 9.50 -9.38
N SER A 92 26.92 9.52 -10.44
CA SER A 92 26.60 10.17 -11.71
C SER A 92 26.37 9.09 -12.77
N LEU A 93 25.16 9.02 -13.29
CA LEU A 93 24.82 8.19 -14.45
C LEU A 93 24.75 9.07 -15.69
N ILE A 94 25.58 8.77 -16.69
CA ILE A 94 25.58 9.42 -17.99
C ILE A 94 24.97 8.49 -19.03
N TRP A 95 23.87 8.92 -19.64
CA TRP A 95 23.19 8.17 -20.70
C TRP A 95 23.42 8.87 -22.04
N ARG A 96 24.50 8.46 -22.72
CA ARG A 96 25.07 9.17 -23.88
C ARG A 96 24.12 9.28 -25.08
N TRP A 97 23.17 8.34 -25.24
CA TRP A 97 22.24 8.32 -26.37
C TRP A 97 21.02 9.23 -26.18
N LEU A 98 20.63 9.53 -24.93
CA LEU A 98 19.49 10.42 -24.61
C LEU A 98 19.94 11.83 -24.22
N ASN A 99 21.25 12.11 -24.27
CA ASN A 99 21.87 13.34 -23.78
C ASN A 99 21.46 13.72 -22.34
N LEU A 100 21.26 12.72 -21.47
CA LEU A 100 20.88 12.90 -20.07
C LEU A 100 22.07 12.61 -19.14
N ARG A 101 22.23 13.49 -18.15
CA ARG A 101 23.19 13.36 -17.05
C ARG A 101 22.42 13.47 -15.75
N ALA A 102 22.31 12.35 -15.03
CA ALA A 102 21.67 12.30 -13.72
C ALA A 102 22.75 12.20 -12.64
N GLU A 103 22.83 13.21 -11.79
CA GLU A 103 23.73 13.24 -10.64
C GLU A 103 22.90 13.41 -9.37
N GLY A 104 23.17 12.58 -8.37
CA GLY A 104 22.45 12.65 -7.10
C GLY A 104 23.16 11.87 -6.00
N SER A 105 22.84 12.21 -4.75
CA SER A 105 23.26 11.46 -3.57
C SER A 105 22.76 10.01 -3.62
N TRP A 106 23.46 9.09 -2.93
CA TRP A 106 23.09 7.68 -2.84
C TRP A 106 21.63 7.45 -2.40
N LEU A 107 21.10 8.30 -1.52
CA LEU A 107 19.70 8.25 -1.08
C LEU A 107 18.71 8.53 -2.21
N VAL A 108 19.04 9.46 -3.11
CA VAL A 108 18.20 9.78 -4.27
C VAL A 108 18.17 8.58 -5.22
N TRP A 109 19.28 7.89 -5.40
CA TRP A 109 19.32 6.64 -6.19
C TRP A 109 18.52 5.50 -5.54
N CYS A 110 18.67 5.30 -4.22
CA CYS A 110 17.83 4.35 -3.48
C CYS A 110 16.34 4.69 -3.62
N TRP A 111 16.00 5.98 -3.56
CA TRP A 111 14.64 6.46 -3.78
C TRP A 111 14.14 6.20 -5.20
N ILE A 112 14.95 6.42 -6.24
CA ILE A 112 14.58 6.09 -7.64
C ILE A 112 14.31 4.60 -7.79
N ILE A 113 15.15 3.74 -7.22
CA ILE A 113 14.95 2.29 -7.24
C ILE A 113 13.64 1.93 -6.53
N MET A 114 13.40 2.52 -5.35
CA MET A 114 12.15 2.35 -4.61
C MET A 114 10.93 2.83 -5.41
N PHE A 115 11.03 3.99 -6.09
CA PHE A 115 9.96 4.54 -6.92
C PHE A 115 9.61 3.60 -8.09
N ILE A 116 10.62 2.99 -8.72
CA ILE A 116 10.40 1.93 -9.72
C ILE A 116 9.74 0.71 -9.08
N ALA A 117 10.18 0.30 -7.89
CA ALA A 117 9.59 -0.81 -7.15
C ALA A 117 8.10 -0.58 -6.81
N THR A 118 7.68 0.67 -6.58
CA THR A 118 6.28 1.04 -6.33
C THR A 118 5.35 0.64 -7.47
N PHE A 119 5.81 0.62 -8.73
CA PHE A 119 4.98 0.14 -9.85
C PHE A 119 4.59 -1.34 -9.67
N PHE A 120 5.48 -2.17 -9.13
CA PHE A 120 5.15 -3.55 -8.79
C PHE A 120 4.15 -3.62 -7.64
N GLN A 121 4.23 -2.72 -6.66
CA GLN A 121 3.25 -2.64 -5.57
C GLN A 121 1.85 -2.31 -6.09
N VAL A 122 1.72 -1.29 -6.96
CA VAL A 122 0.44 -0.94 -7.59
C VAL A 122 -0.08 -2.09 -8.46
N SER A 123 0.79 -2.82 -9.15
CA SER A 123 0.39 -4.03 -9.91
C SER A 123 -0.16 -5.13 -9.01
N GLY A 124 0.42 -5.31 -7.82
CA GLY A 124 -0.08 -6.23 -6.80
C GLY A 124 -1.47 -5.85 -6.32
N MET A 125 -1.79 -4.55 -6.26
CA MET A 125 -3.12 -4.09 -5.87
C MET A 125 -4.19 -4.49 -6.89
N VAL A 126 -3.90 -4.31 -8.19
CA VAL A 126 -4.81 -4.69 -9.29
C VAL A 126 -5.02 -6.21 -9.30
N GLY A 127 -3.95 -7.00 -9.12
CA GLY A 127 -4.04 -8.46 -9.00
C GLY A 127 -4.88 -8.92 -7.82
N GLY A 128 -4.78 -8.26 -6.67
CA GLY A 128 -5.59 -8.56 -5.49
C GLY A 128 -7.09 -8.36 -5.73
N ILE A 129 -7.48 -7.29 -6.44
CA ILE A 129 -8.89 -7.03 -6.75
C ILE A 129 -9.46 -8.10 -7.69
N ALA A 130 -8.67 -8.55 -8.69
CA ALA A 130 -9.09 -9.65 -9.57
C ALA A 130 -9.40 -10.94 -8.80
N GLY A 131 -8.59 -11.28 -7.78
CA GLY A 131 -8.83 -12.45 -6.92
C GLY A 131 -10.12 -12.36 -6.10
N VAL A 132 -10.53 -11.16 -5.69
CA VAL A 132 -11.81 -10.94 -4.98
C VAL A 132 -12.99 -11.28 -5.89
N PHE A 133 -12.96 -10.87 -7.16
CA PHE A 133 -14.04 -11.20 -8.10
C PHE A 133 -14.10 -12.69 -8.44
N GLN A 134 -12.95 -13.36 -8.50
CA GLN A 134 -12.89 -14.81 -8.70
C GLN A 134 -13.57 -15.59 -7.56
N THR A 135 -13.36 -15.13 -6.32
CA THR A 135 -13.83 -15.82 -5.10
C THR A 135 -15.25 -15.39 -4.69
N GLY A 136 -15.57 -14.10 -4.84
CA GLY A 136 -16.82 -13.50 -4.36
C GLY A 136 -18.03 -13.67 -5.29
N ALA A 137 -17.82 -14.00 -6.56
CA ALA A 137 -18.89 -14.20 -7.54
C ALA A 137 -18.68 -15.50 -8.35
N PRO A 138 -18.88 -16.69 -7.73
CA PRO A 138 -18.67 -17.98 -8.39
C PRO A 138 -19.54 -18.17 -9.64
N ALA A 139 -20.71 -17.50 -9.69
CA ALA A 139 -21.59 -17.53 -10.85
C ALA A 139 -21.01 -16.83 -12.10
N ILE A 140 -20.08 -15.89 -11.92
CA ILE A 140 -19.44 -15.14 -13.01
C ILE A 140 -18.09 -15.77 -13.36
N SER A 141 -17.40 -16.38 -12.39
CA SER A 141 -16.07 -16.95 -12.59
C SER A 141 -16.05 -18.24 -13.41
N VAL A 142 -17.20 -18.91 -13.58
CA VAL A 142 -17.35 -20.07 -14.47
C VAL A 142 -17.75 -19.60 -15.88
N PRO A 143 -17.11 -20.12 -16.95
CA PRO A 143 -17.50 -19.76 -18.30
C PRO A 143 -18.94 -20.21 -18.60
N PRO A 144 -19.79 -19.32 -19.14
CA PRO A 144 -21.16 -19.68 -19.51
C PRO A 144 -21.17 -20.68 -20.67
N ALA A 145 -22.22 -21.50 -20.75
CA ALA A 145 -22.33 -22.59 -21.72
C ALA A 145 -22.07 -22.15 -23.17
N TRP A 146 -22.60 -21.00 -23.58
CA TRP A 146 -22.38 -20.45 -24.93
C TRP A 146 -20.90 -20.17 -25.25
N TYR A 147 -20.08 -19.86 -24.24
CA TYR A 147 -18.65 -19.59 -24.43
C TYR A 147 -17.86 -20.90 -24.59
N VAL A 148 -18.23 -21.91 -23.81
CA VAL A 148 -17.65 -23.25 -23.89
C VAL A 148 -18.00 -23.89 -25.24
N ASP A 149 -19.25 -23.79 -25.66
CA ASP A 149 -19.74 -24.34 -26.93
C ASP A 149 -19.13 -23.64 -28.16
N ALA A 150 -18.71 -22.38 -28.02
CA ALA A 150 -18.04 -21.63 -29.07
C ALA A 150 -16.56 -22.02 -29.23
N GLN A 151 -15.92 -22.60 -28.21
CA GLN A 151 -14.50 -22.99 -28.23
C GLN A 151 -14.33 -24.48 -28.57
N ASN A 152 -14.63 -24.81 -29.82
CA ASN A 152 -14.42 -26.16 -30.34
C ASN A 152 -12.92 -26.49 -30.46
N GLY A 153 -12.46 -27.51 -29.73
CA GLY A 153 -11.11 -28.07 -29.85
C GLY A 153 -10.09 -27.64 -28.79
N LEU A 154 -10.46 -26.80 -27.82
CA LEU A 154 -9.62 -26.50 -26.65
C LEU A 154 -9.94 -27.42 -25.46
N SER A 155 -8.95 -27.73 -24.64
CA SER A 155 -9.15 -28.45 -23.39
C SER A 155 -9.96 -27.60 -22.39
N ALA A 156 -10.75 -28.23 -21.53
CA ALA A 156 -11.55 -27.52 -20.52
C ALA A 156 -10.71 -26.60 -19.62
N GLU A 157 -9.46 -26.98 -19.34
CA GLU A 157 -8.50 -26.17 -18.57
C GLU A 157 -8.07 -24.89 -19.32
N ALA A 158 -7.87 -24.98 -20.63
CA ALA A 158 -7.53 -23.83 -21.46
C ALA A 158 -8.70 -22.84 -21.58
N ILE A 159 -9.92 -23.34 -21.69
CA ILE A 159 -11.14 -22.50 -21.74
C ILE A 159 -11.33 -21.76 -20.41
N GLY A 160 -11.15 -22.46 -19.29
CA GLY A 160 -11.27 -21.87 -17.94
C GLY A 160 -10.25 -20.75 -17.69
N SER A 161 -8.98 -21.00 -18.02
CA SER A 161 -7.93 -19.98 -17.87
C SER A 161 -8.15 -18.76 -18.76
N GLN A 162 -8.56 -18.95 -20.03
CA GLN A 162 -8.88 -17.83 -20.93
C GLN A 162 -10.04 -16.99 -20.42
N TRP A 163 -11.12 -17.62 -19.93
CA TRP A 163 -12.26 -16.93 -19.35
C TRP A 163 -11.85 -16.07 -18.14
N GLN A 164 -11.01 -16.62 -17.27
CA GLN A 164 -10.47 -15.90 -16.11
C GLN A 164 -9.59 -14.71 -16.55
N HIS A 165 -8.75 -14.87 -17.58
CA HIS A 165 -7.97 -13.76 -18.12
C HIS A 165 -8.85 -12.63 -18.70
N LEU A 166 -9.92 -12.98 -19.43
CA LEU A 166 -10.87 -12.01 -19.98
C LEU A 166 -11.61 -11.25 -18.88
N LEU A 167 -12.13 -11.97 -17.88
CA LEU A 167 -12.79 -11.35 -16.73
C LEU A 167 -11.84 -10.42 -15.97
N ASN A 168 -10.63 -10.88 -15.65
CA ASN A 168 -9.63 -10.08 -14.94
C ASN A 168 -9.28 -8.81 -15.71
N THR A 169 -9.15 -8.91 -17.04
CA THR A 169 -8.89 -7.74 -17.91
C THR A 169 -10.09 -6.78 -17.90
N GLY A 170 -11.32 -7.31 -17.99
CA GLY A 170 -12.55 -6.52 -17.90
C GLY A 170 -12.66 -5.75 -16.58
N TRP A 171 -12.40 -6.41 -15.45
CA TRP A 171 -12.37 -5.77 -14.14
C TRP A 171 -11.28 -4.71 -14.03
N ALA A 172 -10.07 -4.99 -14.50
CA ALA A 172 -8.98 -4.02 -14.51
C ALA A 172 -9.33 -2.76 -15.30
N LEU A 173 -9.96 -2.90 -16.48
CA LEU A 173 -10.42 -1.78 -17.29
C LEU A 173 -11.55 -0.99 -16.62
N LEU A 174 -12.52 -1.68 -16.00
CA LEU A 174 -13.60 -1.03 -15.25
C LEU A 174 -13.05 -0.21 -14.07
N ILE A 175 -12.13 -0.78 -13.29
CA ILE A 175 -11.50 -0.09 -12.17
C ILE A 175 -10.71 1.12 -12.68
N THR A 176 -9.88 0.93 -13.70
CA THR A 176 -9.09 2.01 -14.31
C THR A 176 -9.98 3.14 -14.84
N GLY A 177 -11.05 2.79 -15.57
CA GLY A 177 -12.03 3.74 -16.08
C GLY A 177 -12.77 4.49 -14.96
N SER A 178 -13.13 3.78 -13.88
CA SER A 178 -13.78 4.39 -12.71
C SER A 178 -12.84 5.36 -11.98
N CYS A 179 -11.56 4.99 -11.80
CA CYS A 179 -10.54 5.87 -11.23
C CYS A 179 -10.31 7.10 -12.11
N ALA A 180 -10.19 6.92 -13.43
CA ALA A 180 -10.04 8.03 -14.37
C ALA A 180 -11.25 8.99 -14.31
N ALA A 181 -12.48 8.46 -14.29
CA ALA A 181 -13.69 9.27 -14.15
C ALA A 181 -13.72 10.04 -12.82
N LEU A 182 -13.34 9.41 -11.71
CA LEU A 182 -13.23 10.05 -10.40
C LEU A 182 -12.22 11.20 -10.41
N LEU A 183 -11.07 11.02 -11.06
CA LEU A 183 -10.05 12.05 -11.20
C LEU A 183 -10.54 13.22 -12.08
N ILE A 184 -11.29 12.95 -13.15
CA ILE A 184 -11.84 13.97 -14.06
C ILE A 184 -12.94 14.81 -13.38
N VAL A 185 -13.81 14.19 -12.58
CA VAL A 185 -14.87 14.89 -11.81
C VAL A 185 -14.29 15.65 -10.59
N GLY A 186 -13.05 15.30 -10.21
CA GLY A 186 -12.25 15.69 -9.04
C GLY A 186 -12.71 16.90 -8.22
N ARG A 187 -13.66 16.68 -7.30
CA ARG A 187 -13.91 17.57 -6.16
C ARG A 187 -13.22 17.00 -4.93
N TYR A 188 -12.26 17.75 -4.35
CA TYR A 188 -11.50 17.35 -3.17
C TYR A 188 -12.39 16.78 -2.05
N ARG A 189 -13.50 17.47 -1.75
CA ARG A 189 -14.44 17.07 -0.69
C ARG A 189 -15.15 15.74 -0.94
N PHE A 190 -15.33 15.35 -2.20
CA PHE A 190 -15.89 14.04 -2.55
C PHE A 190 -14.87 12.93 -2.30
N ILE A 191 -13.64 13.13 -2.80
CA ILE A 191 -12.53 12.17 -2.65
C ILE A 191 -12.20 11.95 -1.17
N GLU A 192 -12.14 13.02 -0.37
CA GLU A 192 -11.91 12.95 1.07
C GLU A 192 -12.96 12.10 1.77
N ARG A 193 -14.26 12.37 1.56
CA ARG A 193 -15.35 11.62 2.19
C ARG A 193 -15.39 10.16 1.75
N PHE A 194 -15.19 9.93 0.45
CA PHE A 194 -15.19 8.58 -0.11
C PHE A 194 -14.03 7.74 0.46
N SER A 195 -12.80 8.26 0.41
CA SER A 195 -11.61 7.59 0.95
C SER A 195 -11.73 7.37 2.46
N THR A 196 -12.26 8.36 3.19
CA THR A 196 -12.50 8.23 4.63
C THR A 196 -13.48 7.12 4.97
N THR A 197 -14.57 7.04 4.22
CA THR A 197 -15.58 5.99 4.41
C THR A 197 -15.00 4.62 4.09
N MET A 198 -14.22 4.50 3.01
CA MET A 198 -13.55 3.25 2.64
C MET A 198 -12.56 2.78 3.69
N VAL A 199 -11.70 3.66 4.20
CA VAL A 199 -10.74 3.32 5.27
C VAL A 199 -11.49 2.87 6.52
N ALA A 200 -12.51 3.61 6.94
CA ALA A 200 -13.32 3.25 8.11
C ALA A 200 -13.99 1.88 7.94
N ALA A 201 -14.60 1.62 6.77
CA ALA A 201 -15.21 0.34 6.46
C ALA A 201 -14.18 -0.80 6.45
N PHE A 202 -13.02 -0.59 5.86
CA PHE A 202 -11.92 -1.55 5.82
C PHE A 202 -11.39 -1.89 7.23
N THR A 203 -11.21 -0.87 8.08
CA THR A 203 -10.81 -1.07 9.48
C THR A 203 -11.88 -1.85 10.25
N LEU A 204 -13.17 -1.51 10.10
CA LEU A 204 -14.27 -2.24 10.73
C LEU A 204 -14.34 -3.69 10.28
N PHE A 205 -14.14 -3.95 8.98
CA PHE A 205 -14.10 -5.31 8.43
C PHE A 205 -12.92 -6.11 8.98
N THR A 206 -11.75 -5.49 9.13
CA THR A 206 -10.57 -6.12 9.74
C THR A 206 -10.83 -6.50 11.19
N ILE A 207 -11.44 -5.60 11.96
CA ILE A 207 -11.85 -5.87 13.35
C ILE A 207 -12.86 -7.03 13.39
N PHE A 208 -13.87 -7.00 12.53
CA PHE A 208 -14.85 -8.07 12.40
C PHE A 208 -14.18 -9.42 12.06
N ALA A 209 -13.22 -9.45 11.14
CA ALA A 209 -12.48 -10.65 10.77
C ALA A 209 -11.69 -11.21 11.97
N VAL A 210 -11.04 -10.36 12.75
CA VAL A 210 -10.34 -10.77 13.98
C VAL A 210 -11.32 -11.36 15.00
N PHE A 211 -12.48 -10.73 15.22
CA PHE A 211 -13.52 -11.27 16.10
C PHE A 211 -14.09 -12.59 15.60
N SER A 212 -14.33 -12.70 14.29
CA SER A 212 -14.78 -13.95 13.67
C SER A 212 -13.75 -15.07 13.86
N LEU A 213 -12.45 -14.76 13.84
CA LEU A 213 -11.40 -15.76 14.03
C LEU A 213 -11.46 -16.43 15.41
N TYR A 214 -11.87 -15.71 16.46
CA TYR A 214 -12.07 -16.28 17.80
C TYR A 214 -13.15 -17.36 17.86
N THR A 215 -14.10 -17.36 16.91
CA THR A 215 -15.13 -18.40 16.83
C THR A 215 -14.66 -19.66 16.11
N THR A 216 -13.45 -19.65 15.55
CA THR A 216 -12.85 -20.75 14.78
C THR A 216 -11.72 -21.42 15.55
N GLU A 217 -11.27 -22.58 15.06
CA GLU A 217 -10.11 -23.30 15.60
C GLU A 217 -8.81 -22.49 15.55
N TYR A 218 -8.74 -21.45 14.71
CA TYR A 218 -7.59 -20.54 14.57
C TYR A 218 -7.63 -19.33 15.52
N GLY A 219 -8.41 -19.41 16.60
CA GLY A 219 -8.55 -18.33 17.58
C GLY A 219 -7.20 -17.90 18.18
N ILE A 220 -6.98 -16.60 18.27
CA ILE A 220 -5.73 -16.03 18.78
C ILE A 220 -5.64 -16.26 20.29
N THR A 221 -4.60 -16.94 20.76
CA THR A 221 -4.37 -17.15 22.19
C THR A 221 -3.42 -16.11 22.76
N ALA A 222 -3.59 -15.77 24.05
CA ALA A 222 -2.67 -14.85 24.73
C ALA A 222 -1.22 -15.37 24.75
N GLY A 223 -1.03 -16.69 24.71
CA GLY A 223 0.28 -17.33 24.60
C GLY A 223 0.98 -17.02 23.28
N GLN A 224 0.26 -17.05 22.15
CA GLN A 224 0.79 -16.70 20.83
C GLN A 224 1.18 -15.21 20.74
N ILE A 225 0.39 -14.32 21.34
CA ILE A 225 0.74 -12.90 21.40
C ILE A 225 2.02 -12.70 22.24
N ALA A 226 2.10 -13.35 23.40
CA ALA A 226 3.29 -13.28 24.24
C ALA A 226 4.53 -13.85 23.54
N GLU A 227 4.38 -14.94 22.78
CA GLU A 227 5.43 -15.52 21.94
C GLU A 227 5.85 -14.54 20.85
N GLY A 228 4.90 -13.90 20.16
CA GLY A 228 5.20 -12.92 19.13
C GLY A 228 5.85 -11.63 19.63
N LEU A 229 5.75 -11.35 20.93
CA LEU A 229 6.44 -10.25 21.58
C LEU A 229 7.82 -10.64 22.12
N LYS A 230 8.21 -11.92 22.05
CA LYS A 230 9.60 -12.32 22.26
C LYS A 230 10.41 -11.86 21.05
N PHE A 231 11.55 -11.22 21.32
CA PHE A 231 12.48 -10.73 20.29
C PHE A 231 13.25 -11.87 19.61
N GLU A 232 12.53 -12.86 19.13
CA GLU A 232 13.05 -14.02 18.40
C GLU A 232 12.92 -13.76 16.90
N LEU A 233 13.93 -14.19 16.15
CA LEU A 233 13.95 -14.12 14.70
C LEU A 233 13.61 -15.50 14.12
N PRO A 234 12.87 -15.57 13.00
CA PRO A 234 12.64 -16.83 12.33
C PRO A 234 13.97 -17.43 11.82
N ASP A 235 14.03 -18.76 11.73
CA ASP A 235 15.20 -19.49 11.19
C ASP A 235 15.65 -18.98 9.81
N LYS A 236 14.69 -18.45 9.03
CA LYS A 236 14.93 -17.83 7.73
C LYS A 236 14.90 -16.31 7.85
N PHE A 237 16.08 -15.71 7.87
CA PHE A 237 16.24 -14.25 7.82
C PHE A 237 15.54 -13.61 6.60
N THR A 238 15.48 -14.33 5.47
CA THR A 238 14.79 -13.88 4.26
C THR A 238 13.30 -13.64 4.49
N THR A 239 12.65 -14.41 5.36
CA THR A 239 11.24 -14.24 5.68
C THR A 239 10.99 -13.00 6.53
N ALA A 240 11.87 -12.72 7.51
CA ALA A 240 11.82 -11.49 8.28
C ALA A 240 12.04 -10.25 7.40
N PHE A 241 13.00 -10.32 6.48
CA PHE A 241 13.27 -9.23 5.52
C PHE A 241 12.12 -9.04 4.52
N ALA A 242 11.53 -10.11 4.02
CA ALA A 242 10.34 -10.05 3.18
C ALA A 242 9.15 -9.42 3.92
N ALA A 243 8.93 -9.80 5.19
CA ALA A 243 7.92 -9.19 6.04
C ALA A 243 8.19 -7.68 6.20
N PHE A 244 9.44 -7.28 6.46
CA PHE A 244 9.83 -5.86 6.56
C PHE A 244 9.51 -5.08 5.29
N GLY A 245 9.88 -5.62 4.13
CA GLY A 245 9.67 -4.97 2.84
C GLY A 245 8.18 -4.80 2.50
N VAL A 246 7.33 -5.71 2.98
CA VAL A 246 5.88 -5.71 2.74
C VAL A 246 5.13 -4.75 3.67
N ILE A 247 5.65 -4.47 4.87
CA ILE A 247 5.04 -3.52 5.84
C ILE A 247 5.03 -2.08 5.31
N GLY A 248 5.70 -1.83 4.19
CA GLY A 248 5.58 -0.58 3.46
C GLY A 248 6.23 0.57 4.22
N VAL A 249 7.54 0.75 4.05
CA VAL A 249 8.18 2.04 4.38
C VAL A 249 7.95 2.99 3.21
N GLY A 250 6.68 3.27 2.91
CA GLY A 250 6.25 4.15 1.83
C GLY A 250 6.28 5.61 2.29
N ALA A 251 7.46 6.20 2.45
CA ALA A 251 7.59 7.65 2.64
C ALA A 251 7.40 8.45 1.33
N ALA A 252 6.96 7.79 0.25
CA ALA A 252 6.88 8.38 -1.08
C ALA A 252 6.00 9.64 -1.10
N GLU A 253 4.89 9.66 -0.35
CA GLU A 253 3.97 10.81 -0.32
C GLU A 253 4.62 12.08 0.23
N LEU A 254 5.43 11.96 1.27
CA LEU A 254 6.18 13.07 1.86
C LEU A 254 7.31 13.57 0.96
N ILE A 255 7.72 12.77 -0.04
CA ILE A 255 8.80 13.13 -0.95
C ILE A 255 8.31 13.96 -2.14
N TYR A 256 7.02 13.87 -2.47
CA TYR A 256 6.40 14.73 -3.48
C TYR A 256 6.05 16.13 -2.98
N TYR A 257 6.03 16.34 -1.66
CA TYR A 257 5.81 17.63 -1.01
C TYR A 257 7.15 18.26 -0.57
#